data_AF-A0A7S1QQF3-F1
#
_entry.id   AF-A0A7S1QQF3-F1
#
_cell.length_a   1.000
_cell.length_b   1.000
_cell.length_c   1.000
_cell.angle_alpha   90.00
_cell.angle_beta   90.00
_cell.angle_gamma   90.00
#
_symmetry.space_group_name_H-M   'P 1'
#
loop_
_entity.id
_entity.type
_entity.pdbx_description
1 polymer ?
#
loop_
_entity_poly.entity_id
_entity_poly.type
_entity_poly.pdbx_seq_one_letter_code
_entity_poly.pdbx_strand_id
1 'polypeptide(L)'
;KQTDYTSDLKLNKLYEDSVGLLRTLKRLPAGWEVTELVGDDVTAKMFKKVDLDDPGIQALFQRVFDDTKGSIVTRDRVGAMPRSYKVEKIVSVMNAESWGAYLKRLDSVSDQCRKLPGSAPCSDESWNSRSGPIATQKVAQEILKSALLPELSPNANEFLMFHGTKPEAADLIAQNHFDMAFACKTGLFGAGLYFAESSSKSDEYVKPDGHDRFPVIMCRVTLGHINYVPNKDPTTDPGRAKLEASCLGGEYHSVLGDRKKAKGTYREFVVYNHHQVYPHFIVWYRRL
;
A
#
# COMPACT_ATOMS: atom_id res chain seq x y z
N LYS A 1 -33.44 -44.05 -8.76
CA LYS A 1 -33.10 -42.65 -9.08
C LYS A 1 -31.64 -42.63 -9.47
N GLN A 2 -31.36 -42.66 -10.77
CA GLN A 2 -30.01 -42.53 -11.30
C GLN A 2 -29.67 -41.05 -11.16
N THR A 3 -28.81 -40.70 -10.21
CA THR A 3 -28.31 -39.33 -10.04
C THR A 3 -27.73 -38.89 -11.37
N ASP A 4 -28.17 -37.75 -11.89
CA ASP A 4 -27.77 -37.25 -13.21
C ASP A 4 -26.37 -36.63 -13.14
N TYR A 5 -25.36 -37.49 -12.97
CA TYR A 5 -23.95 -37.09 -12.86
C TYR A 5 -23.47 -36.25 -14.05
N THR A 6 -24.14 -36.32 -15.21
CA THR A 6 -23.74 -35.59 -16.42
C THR A 6 -24.17 -34.12 -16.38
N SER A 7 -25.31 -33.80 -15.74
CA SER A 7 -25.74 -32.41 -15.56
C SER A 7 -24.92 -31.71 -14.48
N ASP A 8 -24.58 -32.40 -13.39
CA ASP A 8 -23.71 -31.88 -12.33
C ASP A 8 -22.29 -31.56 -12.84
N LEU A 9 -21.70 -32.43 -13.68
CA LEU A 9 -20.40 -32.17 -14.30
C LEU A 9 -20.42 -30.96 -15.23
N LYS A 10 -21.50 -30.77 -16.00
CA LYS A 10 -21.67 -29.60 -16.88
C LYS A 10 -21.84 -28.32 -16.08
N LEU A 11 -22.60 -28.37 -14.99
CA LEU A 11 -22.84 -27.22 -14.11
C LEU A 11 -21.54 -26.78 -13.41
N ASN A 12 -20.78 -27.74 -12.87
CA ASN A 12 -19.47 -27.46 -12.27
C ASN A 12 -18.51 -26.84 -13.28
N LYS A 13 -18.45 -27.36 -14.51
CA LYS A 13 -17.62 -26.77 -15.56
C LYS A 13 -18.03 -25.33 -15.89
N LEU A 14 -19.32 -25.07 -16.04
CA LEU A 14 -19.83 -23.72 -16.30
C LEU A 14 -19.51 -22.75 -15.15
N TYR A 15 -19.60 -23.22 -13.91
CA TYR A 15 -19.22 -22.45 -12.73
C TYR A 15 -17.74 -22.08 -12.76
N GLU A 16 -16.83 -23.04 -12.96
CA GLU A 16 -15.39 -22.80 -13.08
C GLU A 16 -15.05 -21.84 -14.22
N ASP A 17 -15.66 -22.02 -15.40
CA ASP A 17 -15.47 -21.14 -16.56
C ASP A 17 -15.93 -19.69 -16.23
N SER A 18 -17.04 -19.55 -15.50
CA SER A 18 -17.58 -18.25 -15.09
C SER A 18 -16.68 -17.55 -14.06
N VAL A 19 -16.14 -18.31 -13.08
CA VAL A 19 -15.19 -17.81 -12.09
C VAL A 19 -13.88 -17.37 -12.77
N GLY A 20 -13.39 -18.13 -13.75
CA GLY A 20 -12.23 -17.78 -14.55
C GLY A 20 -12.43 -16.51 -15.38
N LEU A 21 -13.61 -16.36 -16.00
CA LEU A 21 -13.99 -15.14 -16.72
C LEU A 21 -14.06 -13.93 -15.78
N LEU A 22 -14.67 -14.08 -14.60
CA LEU A 22 -14.76 -13.02 -13.59
C LEU A 22 -13.37 -12.55 -13.13
N ARG A 23 -12.47 -13.49 -12.83
CA ARG A 23 -11.07 -13.20 -12.48
C ARG A 23 -10.40 -12.37 -13.57
N THR A 24 -10.57 -12.78 -14.83
CA THR A 24 -9.99 -12.07 -15.99
C THR A 24 -10.57 -10.68 -16.15
N LEU A 25 -11.90 -10.54 -16.16
CA LEU A 25 -12.60 -9.27 -16.35
C LEU A 25 -12.26 -8.24 -15.26
N LYS A 26 -12.19 -8.68 -14.00
CA LYS A 26 -11.86 -7.81 -12.86
C LYS A 26 -10.36 -7.73 -12.55
N ARG A 27 -9.51 -8.40 -13.34
CA ARG A 27 -8.05 -8.51 -13.13
C ARG A 27 -7.70 -8.92 -11.69
N LEU A 28 -8.45 -9.88 -11.13
CA LEU A 28 -8.25 -10.32 -9.75
C LEU A 28 -6.92 -11.09 -9.61
N PRO A 29 -6.14 -10.88 -8.53
CA PRO A 29 -4.91 -11.62 -8.27
C PRO A 29 -5.11 -13.14 -8.27
N ALA A 30 -4.06 -13.89 -8.65
CA ALA A 30 -4.09 -15.34 -8.66
C ALA A 30 -4.22 -15.92 -7.24
N GLY A 31 -3.59 -15.28 -6.24
CA GLY A 31 -3.70 -15.64 -4.83
C GLY A 31 -5.03 -15.31 -4.16
N TRP A 32 -6.03 -14.81 -4.91
CA TRP A 32 -7.37 -14.60 -4.37
C TRP A 32 -8.27 -15.77 -4.76
N GLU A 33 -8.81 -16.45 -3.75
CA GLU A 33 -9.85 -17.47 -3.92
C GLU A 33 -11.17 -16.79 -4.29
N VAL A 34 -11.47 -16.74 -5.60
CA VAL A 34 -12.59 -15.96 -6.14
C VAL A 34 -13.93 -16.54 -5.72
N THR A 35 -14.04 -17.87 -5.63
CA THR A 35 -15.25 -18.57 -5.16
C THR A 35 -15.62 -18.12 -3.75
N GLU A 36 -14.64 -18.06 -2.86
CA GLU A 36 -14.81 -17.54 -1.50
C GLU A 36 -15.17 -16.06 -1.45
N LEU A 37 -14.61 -15.27 -2.38
CA LEU A 37 -14.81 -13.83 -2.42
C LEU A 37 -16.21 -13.44 -2.92
N VAL A 38 -16.82 -14.26 -3.78
CA VAL A 38 -18.21 -14.09 -4.23
C VAL A 38 -19.18 -14.55 -3.14
N GLY A 39 -18.90 -15.68 -2.47
CA GLY A 39 -19.79 -16.26 -1.48
C GLY A 39 -21.17 -16.64 -2.06
N ASP A 40 -22.18 -16.73 -1.19
CA ASP A 40 -23.54 -17.14 -1.57
C ASP A 40 -24.45 -15.98 -2.00
N ASP A 41 -24.03 -14.73 -1.73
CA ASP A 41 -24.79 -13.52 -2.04
C ASP A 41 -24.09 -12.71 -3.13
N VAL A 42 -24.58 -12.83 -4.36
CA VAL A 42 -24.05 -12.12 -5.53
C VAL A 42 -24.21 -10.59 -5.47
N THR A 43 -25.01 -10.08 -4.53
CA THR A 43 -25.17 -8.64 -4.29
C THR A 43 -24.21 -8.10 -3.24
N ALA A 44 -23.59 -8.98 -2.46
CA ALA A 44 -22.62 -8.59 -1.45
C ALA A 44 -21.33 -8.08 -2.11
N LYS A 45 -20.68 -7.15 -1.41
CA LYS A 45 -19.37 -6.65 -1.79
C LYS A 45 -18.37 -7.81 -1.82
N MET A 46 -17.63 -7.94 -2.92
CA MET A 46 -16.53 -8.90 -3.07
C MET A 46 -15.33 -8.47 -2.19
N PHE A 47 -15.48 -8.70 -0.89
CA PHE A 47 -14.54 -8.31 0.16
C PHE A 47 -14.29 -9.44 1.16
N LYS A 48 -13.01 -9.77 1.40
CA LYS A 48 -12.57 -10.62 2.49
C LYS A 48 -11.26 -10.13 3.09
N LYS A 49 -11.07 -10.45 4.37
CA LYS A 49 -9.78 -10.43 5.07
C LYS A 49 -9.38 -11.87 5.34
N VAL A 50 -8.20 -12.28 4.89
CA VAL A 50 -7.71 -13.65 5.02
C VAL A 50 -6.38 -13.63 5.74
N ASP A 51 -6.24 -14.45 6.77
CA ASP A 51 -4.97 -14.60 7.49
C ASP A 51 -3.97 -15.35 6.61
N LEU A 52 -2.77 -14.80 6.44
CA LEU A 52 -1.68 -15.43 5.72
C LEU A 52 -0.80 -16.20 6.71
N ASP A 53 -1.29 -17.38 7.12
CA ASP A 53 -0.64 -18.28 8.07
C ASP A 53 0.48 -19.12 7.40
N ASP A 54 1.36 -18.45 6.65
CA ASP A 54 2.54 -19.05 6.03
C ASP A 54 3.82 -18.53 6.72
N PRO A 55 4.63 -19.40 7.35
CA PRO A 55 5.86 -18.98 8.03
C PRO A 55 6.89 -18.30 7.13
N GLY A 56 6.94 -18.65 5.85
CA GLY A 56 7.82 -18.04 4.86
C GLY A 56 7.39 -16.61 4.54
N ILE A 57 6.10 -16.38 4.33
CA ILE A 57 5.53 -15.03 4.18
C ILE A 57 5.77 -14.22 5.45
N GLN A 58 5.50 -14.78 6.63
CA GLN A 58 5.76 -14.09 7.90
C GLN A 58 7.24 -13.68 8.05
N ALA A 59 8.18 -14.55 7.67
CA ALA A 59 9.60 -14.24 7.69
C ALA A 59 9.98 -13.10 6.72
N LEU A 60 9.35 -13.03 5.54
CA LEU A 60 9.53 -11.91 4.61
C LEU A 60 9.02 -10.59 5.19
N PHE A 61 7.87 -10.60 5.86
CA PHE A 61 7.35 -9.43 6.56
C PHE A 61 8.22 -9.03 7.75
N GLN A 62 8.75 -10.00 8.51
CA GLN A 62 9.72 -9.72 9.57
C GLN A 62 10.97 -9.05 9.00
N ARG A 63 11.52 -9.59 7.89
CA ARG A 63 12.69 -9.03 7.21
C ARG A 63 12.46 -7.59 6.74
N VAL A 64 11.31 -7.27 6.14
CA VAL A 64 11.04 -5.88 5.71
C VAL A 64 10.90 -4.94 6.91
N PHE A 65 10.38 -5.40 8.06
CA PHE A 65 10.37 -4.58 9.27
C PHE A 65 11.77 -4.28 9.78
N ASP A 66 12.63 -5.30 9.83
CA ASP A 66 14.01 -5.21 10.32
C ASP A 66 14.88 -4.36 9.40
N ASP A 67 14.83 -4.60 8.08
CA ASP A 67 15.61 -3.88 7.06
C ASP A 67 15.24 -2.39 6.96
N THR A 68 14.02 -2.03 7.37
CA THR A 68 13.50 -0.66 7.28
C THR A 68 13.38 0.04 8.64
N LYS A 69 13.86 -0.61 9.71
CA LYS A 69 13.86 -0.07 11.07
C LYS A 69 14.84 1.09 11.18
N GLY A 70 14.36 2.21 11.70
CA GLY A 70 15.18 3.37 12.03
C GLY A 70 15.41 3.49 13.54
N SER A 71 16.33 4.36 13.93
CA SER A 71 16.61 4.72 15.34
C SER A 71 16.34 6.20 15.63
N ILE A 72 15.72 6.91 14.68
CA ILE A 72 15.49 8.34 14.78
C ILE A 72 14.13 8.58 15.43
N VAL A 73 14.11 9.38 16.49
CA VAL A 73 12.88 9.83 17.15
C VAL A 73 12.49 11.17 16.54
N THR A 74 11.29 11.26 15.95
CA THR A 74 10.76 12.54 15.50
C THR A 74 9.84 13.16 16.55
N ARG A 75 9.36 14.39 16.30
CA ARG A 75 8.37 15.06 17.16
C ARG A 75 7.02 14.31 17.23
N ASP A 76 6.74 13.43 16.26
CA ASP A 76 5.45 12.73 16.18
C ASP A 76 5.43 11.49 17.09
N ARG A 77 6.60 10.98 17.48
CA ARG A 77 6.71 9.82 18.36
C ARG A 77 6.30 10.16 19.79
N VAL A 78 5.38 9.36 20.31
CA VAL A 78 5.05 9.33 21.74
C VAL A 78 5.70 8.09 22.36
N GLY A 79 6.57 8.30 23.35
CA GLY A 79 7.29 7.24 24.04
C GLY A 79 8.66 6.91 23.45
N ALA A 80 9.29 5.85 23.96
CA ALA A 80 10.61 5.43 23.52
C ALA A 80 10.57 4.79 22.13
N MET A 81 11.72 4.81 21.44
CA MET A 81 11.92 4.06 20.20
C MET A 81 12.03 2.56 20.54
N PRO A 82 11.21 1.67 19.95
CA PRO A 82 11.36 0.24 20.16
C PRO A 82 12.74 -0.27 19.73
N ARG A 83 13.23 -1.28 20.44
CA ARG A 83 14.50 -1.93 20.11
C ARG A 83 14.35 -2.71 18.80
N SER A 84 13.25 -3.44 18.67
CA SER A 84 12.87 -4.16 17.46
C SER A 84 11.35 -4.34 17.37
N TYR A 85 10.91 -4.93 16.28
CA TYR A 85 9.51 -5.29 16.07
C TYR A 85 9.42 -6.79 15.85
N LYS A 86 8.35 -7.42 16.34
CA LYS A 86 8.04 -8.83 16.07
C LYS A 86 6.73 -8.92 15.33
N VAL A 87 6.78 -9.30 14.05
CA VAL A 87 5.59 -9.56 13.24
C VAL A 87 4.90 -10.82 13.76
N GLU A 88 3.63 -10.70 14.12
CA GLU A 88 2.84 -11.79 14.71
C GLU A 88 1.80 -12.34 13.74
N LYS A 89 1.19 -11.47 12.94
CA LYS A 89 0.08 -11.85 12.05
C LYS A 89 0.03 -10.96 10.82
N ILE A 90 -0.24 -11.57 9.67
CA ILE A 90 -0.42 -10.87 8.40
C ILE A 90 -1.81 -11.19 7.88
N VAL A 91 -2.57 -10.15 7.56
CA VAL A 91 -3.91 -10.28 6.99
C VAL A 91 -3.89 -9.75 5.57
N SER A 92 -4.18 -10.59 4.58
CA SER A 92 -4.41 -10.19 3.20
C SER A 92 -5.78 -9.55 3.05
N VAL A 93 -5.83 -8.39 2.41
CA VAL A 93 -7.07 -7.66 2.12
C VAL A 93 -7.46 -7.91 0.67
N MET A 94 -8.58 -8.58 0.47
CA MET A 94 -9.17 -8.87 -0.83
C MET A 94 -10.39 -7.98 -1.01
N ASN A 95 -10.29 -6.91 -1.79
CA ASN A 95 -11.40 -5.99 -2.05
C ASN A 95 -11.47 -5.69 -3.55
N ALA A 96 -12.34 -6.41 -4.28
CA ALA A 96 -12.34 -6.39 -5.74
C ALA A 96 -12.71 -5.01 -6.34
N GLU A 97 -13.58 -4.26 -5.67
CA GLU A 97 -14.00 -2.92 -6.09
C GLU A 97 -12.86 -1.92 -5.93
N SER A 98 -12.26 -1.88 -4.73
CA SER A 98 -11.06 -1.08 -4.44
C SER A 98 -9.91 -1.42 -5.38
N TRP A 99 -9.70 -2.71 -5.64
CA TRP A 99 -8.66 -3.19 -6.55
C TRP A 99 -8.90 -2.73 -7.99
N GLY A 100 -10.13 -2.85 -8.49
CA GLY A 100 -10.49 -2.38 -9.82
C GLY A 100 -10.33 -0.86 -9.97
N ALA A 101 -10.72 -0.08 -8.96
CA ALA A 101 -10.55 1.37 -8.96
C ALA A 101 -9.06 1.78 -8.88
N TYR A 102 -8.27 1.08 -8.07
CA TYR A 102 -6.83 1.22 -8.00
C TYR A 102 -6.15 0.94 -9.35
N LEU A 103 -6.46 -0.19 -9.99
CA LEU A 103 -5.89 -0.58 -11.28
C LEU A 103 -6.20 0.43 -12.39
N LYS A 104 -7.44 0.95 -12.44
CA LYS A 104 -7.79 2.01 -13.39
C LYS A 104 -6.92 3.25 -13.21
N ARG A 105 -6.63 3.62 -11.96
CA ARG A 105 -5.74 4.76 -11.67
C ARG A 105 -4.28 4.42 -11.97
N LEU A 106 -3.83 3.21 -11.67
CA LEU A 106 -2.48 2.73 -12.01
C LEU A 106 -2.23 2.80 -13.53
N ASP A 107 -3.17 2.33 -14.34
CA ASP A 107 -3.07 2.38 -15.80
C ASP A 107 -3.05 3.85 -16.28
N SER A 108 -3.94 4.69 -15.75
CA SER A 108 -3.98 6.13 -16.05
C SER A 108 -2.67 6.84 -15.72
N VAL A 109 -2.06 6.59 -14.56
CA VAL A 109 -0.77 7.18 -14.17
C VAL A 109 0.35 6.65 -15.05
N SER A 110 0.34 5.36 -15.37
CA SER A 110 1.33 4.75 -16.28
C SER A 110 1.28 5.41 -17.65
N ASP A 111 0.08 5.66 -18.19
CA ASP A 111 -0.12 6.34 -19.47
C ASP A 111 0.33 7.81 -19.44
N GLN A 112 0.07 8.51 -18.33
CA GLN A 112 0.53 9.88 -18.11
C GLN A 112 2.06 9.94 -18.06
N CYS A 113 2.70 9.02 -17.33
CA CYS A 113 4.16 8.98 -17.21
C CYS A 113 4.84 8.62 -18.54
N ARG A 114 4.25 7.70 -19.31
CA ARG A 114 4.74 7.34 -20.65
C ARG A 114 4.84 8.54 -21.61
N LYS A 115 3.92 9.51 -21.46
CA LYS A 115 3.89 10.74 -22.25
C LYS A 115 4.86 11.81 -21.75
N LEU A 116 5.47 11.61 -20.57
CA LEU A 116 6.39 12.54 -19.93
C LEU A 116 7.72 11.83 -19.62
N PRO A 117 8.68 11.82 -20.57
CA PRO A 117 9.96 11.14 -20.40
C PRO A 117 10.67 11.55 -19.09
N GLY A 118 11.20 10.58 -18.37
CA GLY A 118 11.89 10.79 -17.08
C GLY A 118 10.98 10.81 -15.85
N SER A 119 9.66 10.76 -16.02
CA SER A 119 8.72 10.73 -14.89
C SER A 119 8.62 9.35 -14.20
N ALA A 120 8.51 8.27 -14.98
CA ALA A 120 8.59 6.88 -14.52
C ALA A 120 9.08 5.95 -15.64
N PRO A 121 9.80 4.85 -15.32
CA PRO A 121 10.38 4.55 -14.00
C PRO A 121 11.45 5.57 -13.60
N CYS A 122 11.55 5.87 -12.31
CA CYS A 122 12.67 6.65 -11.76
C CYS A 122 13.97 5.84 -11.89
N SER A 123 15.01 6.45 -12.46
CA SER A 123 16.32 5.82 -12.62
C SER A 123 17.06 5.68 -11.29
N ASP A 124 18.07 4.81 -11.26
CA ASP A 124 18.93 4.65 -10.08
C ASP A 124 19.67 5.95 -9.74
N GLU A 125 20.10 6.74 -10.72
CA GLU A 125 20.71 8.05 -10.50
C GLU A 125 19.72 9.02 -9.83
N SER A 126 18.46 8.99 -10.28
CA SER A 126 17.39 9.79 -9.68
C SER A 126 17.20 9.41 -8.22
N TRP A 127 17.12 8.11 -7.91
CA TRP A 127 16.99 7.64 -6.52
C TRP A 127 18.21 7.97 -5.66
N ASN A 128 19.42 7.80 -6.18
CA ASN A 128 20.66 8.14 -5.49
C ASN A 128 20.73 9.63 -5.13
N SER A 129 20.21 10.52 -5.99
CA SER A 129 20.10 11.96 -5.68
C SER A 129 19.02 12.32 -4.63
N ARG A 130 18.12 11.36 -4.33
CA ARG A 130 16.96 11.45 -3.44
C ARG A 130 17.09 10.57 -2.19
N SER A 131 18.31 10.44 -1.68
CA SER A 131 18.66 9.65 -0.49
C SER A 131 18.55 8.12 -0.64
N GLY A 132 18.63 7.62 -1.88
CA GLY A 132 18.77 6.21 -2.23
C GLY A 132 17.48 5.54 -2.72
N PRO A 133 17.56 4.24 -3.11
CA PRO A 133 16.39 3.45 -3.49
C PRO A 133 15.39 3.31 -2.34
N ILE A 134 14.16 2.91 -2.65
CA ILE A 134 13.12 2.72 -1.64
C ILE A 134 13.42 1.46 -0.82
N ALA A 135 13.46 1.59 0.51
CA ALA A 135 13.97 0.56 1.41
C ALA A 135 13.16 -0.76 1.33
N THR A 136 11.84 -0.67 1.14
CA THR A 136 10.95 -1.84 0.99
C THR A 136 11.14 -2.60 -0.33
N GLN A 137 11.73 -1.97 -1.35
CA GLN A 137 11.88 -2.55 -2.69
C GLN A 137 12.65 -3.88 -2.68
N LYS A 138 13.59 -4.04 -1.74
CA LYS A 138 14.44 -5.24 -1.60
C LYS A 138 13.64 -6.52 -1.38
N VAL A 139 12.54 -6.44 -0.63
CA VAL A 139 11.75 -7.61 -0.19
C VAL A 139 10.35 -7.62 -0.85
N ALA A 140 9.92 -6.50 -1.42
CA ALA A 140 8.58 -6.35 -1.98
C ALA A 140 8.23 -7.41 -3.03
N GLN A 141 9.13 -7.70 -3.97
CA GLN A 141 8.85 -8.69 -5.02
C GLN A 141 8.76 -10.12 -4.46
N GLU A 142 9.57 -10.47 -3.45
CA GLU A 142 9.48 -11.76 -2.77
C GLU A 142 8.13 -11.92 -2.06
N ILE A 143 7.67 -10.87 -1.34
CA ILE A 143 6.36 -10.86 -0.68
C ILE A 143 5.24 -11.08 -1.67
N LEU A 144 5.22 -10.30 -2.76
CA LEU A 144 4.16 -10.37 -3.77
C LEU A 144 4.13 -11.73 -4.47
N LYS A 145 5.30 -12.27 -4.81
CA LYS A 145 5.41 -13.59 -5.44
C LYS A 145 4.91 -14.70 -4.50
N SER A 146 5.34 -14.70 -3.25
CA SER A 146 4.91 -15.71 -2.26
C SER A 146 3.41 -15.65 -1.97
N ALA A 147 2.81 -14.46 -2.04
CA ALA A 147 1.36 -14.28 -1.91
C ALA A 147 0.57 -14.43 -3.23
N LEU A 148 1.23 -14.84 -4.33
CA LEU A 148 0.63 -15.00 -5.67
C LEU A 148 -0.08 -13.74 -6.19
N LEU A 149 0.55 -12.58 -5.96
CA LEU A 149 0.06 -11.27 -6.35
C LEU A 149 0.79 -10.75 -7.59
N PRO A 150 0.16 -9.85 -8.38
CA PRO A 150 0.82 -9.22 -9.52
C PRO A 150 2.11 -8.49 -9.13
N GLU A 151 3.05 -8.32 -10.04
CA GLU A 151 4.23 -7.50 -9.79
C GLU A 151 3.86 -6.00 -9.62
N LEU A 152 4.77 -5.21 -9.06
CA LEU A 152 4.65 -3.75 -9.05
C LEU A 152 4.97 -3.19 -10.44
N SER A 153 4.23 -2.17 -10.90
CA SER A 153 4.43 -1.47 -12.17
C SER A 153 5.55 -0.43 -12.10
N PRO A 154 6.70 -0.66 -12.75
CA PRO A 154 7.79 0.32 -12.77
C PRO A 154 7.39 1.59 -13.54
N ASN A 155 6.55 1.44 -14.57
CA ASN A 155 6.06 2.54 -15.42
C ASN A 155 5.14 3.52 -14.68
N ALA A 156 4.77 3.21 -13.44
CA ALA A 156 4.00 4.08 -12.57
C ALA A 156 4.73 4.42 -11.27
N ASN A 157 6.01 4.04 -11.12
CA ASN A 157 6.74 4.11 -9.85
C ASN A 157 5.91 3.52 -8.71
N GLU A 158 5.40 2.29 -8.88
CA GLU A 158 4.60 1.59 -7.88
C GLU A 158 5.51 0.91 -6.84
N PHE A 159 5.20 1.09 -5.55
CA PHE A 159 5.98 0.51 -4.45
C PHE A 159 5.07 -0.03 -3.34
N LEU A 160 5.60 -0.97 -2.54
CA LEU A 160 5.00 -1.31 -1.25
C LEU A 160 5.48 -0.33 -0.18
N MET A 161 4.56 0.26 0.58
CA MET A 161 4.89 1.22 1.63
C MET A 161 4.00 1.04 2.86
N PHE A 162 4.53 1.44 4.01
CA PHE A 162 3.82 1.39 5.28
C PHE A 162 2.88 2.59 5.44
N HIS A 163 1.71 2.35 6.00
CA HIS A 163 0.78 3.34 6.52
C HIS A 163 0.40 2.98 7.97
N GLY A 164 0.89 3.77 8.93
CA GLY A 164 0.58 3.60 10.34
C GLY A 164 -0.80 4.14 10.70
N THR A 165 -1.60 3.35 11.41
CA THR A 165 -2.94 3.75 11.86
C THR A 165 -3.38 2.97 13.09
N LYS A 166 -4.60 3.20 13.57
CA LYS A 166 -5.21 2.47 14.69
C LYS A 166 -6.05 1.27 14.21
N PRO A 167 -6.31 0.25 15.05
CA PRO A 167 -7.05 -0.96 14.70
C PRO A 167 -8.33 -0.72 13.90
N GLU A 168 -9.21 0.15 14.39
CA GLU A 168 -10.52 0.38 13.77
C GLU A 168 -10.38 1.05 12.40
N ALA A 169 -9.37 1.92 12.26
CA ALA A 169 -9.09 2.58 11.00
C ALA A 169 -8.46 1.62 9.98
N ALA A 170 -7.62 0.68 10.40
CA ALA A 170 -7.10 -0.37 9.51
C ALA A 170 -8.22 -1.23 8.94
N ASP A 171 -9.18 -1.60 9.78
CA ASP A 171 -10.34 -2.38 9.35
C ASP A 171 -11.27 -1.60 8.41
N LEU A 172 -11.57 -0.34 8.73
CA LEU A 172 -12.37 0.53 7.86
C LEU A 172 -11.69 0.77 6.52
N ILE A 173 -10.38 1.00 6.49
CA ILE A 173 -9.61 1.18 5.24
C ILE A 173 -9.63 -0.09 4.40
N ALA A 174 -9.49 -1.28 5.02
CA ALA A 174 -9.56 -2.54 4.28
C ALA A 174 -10.94 -2.75 3.64
N GLN A 175 -12.01 -2.43 4.37
CA GLN A 175 -13.39 -2.64 3.92
C GLN A 175 -13.84 -1.58 2.90
N ASN A 176 -13.51 -0.32 3.13
CA ASN A 176 -14.09 0.83 2.43
C ASN A 176 -13.11 1.59 1.53
N HIS A 177 -11.85 1.16 1.48
CA HIS A 177 -10.74 1.89 0.86
C HIS A 177 -10.27 3.10 1.68
N PHE A 178 -9.16 3.70 1.25
CA PHE A 178 -8.78 5.03 1.72
C PHE A 178 -9.78 6.08 1.25
N ASP A 179 -10.03 7.09 2.09
CA ASP A 179 -10.88 8.22 1.75
C ASP A 179 -10.14 9.52 2.11
N MET A 180 -10.14 10.45 1.15
CA MET A 180 -9.50 11.76 1.29
C MET A 180 -10.18 12.63 2.35
N ALA A 181 -11.43 12.35 2.73
CA ALA A 181 -12.11 13.02 3.85
C ALA A 181 -11.34 12.83 5.16
N PHE A 182 -10.73 11.66 5.37
CA PHE A 182 -9.96 11.31 6.57
C PHE A 182 -8.44 11.55 6.44
N ALA A 183 -7.99 12.11 5.31
CA ALA A 183 -6.58 12.44 5.09
C ALA A 183 -6.05 13.46 6.12
N CYS A 184 -4.74 13.39 6.41
CA CYS A 184 -4.08 14.30 7.35
C CYS A 184 -4.08 15.73 6.81
N LYS A 185 -4.93 16.61 7.36
CA LYS A 185 -5.13 17.98 6.85
C LYS A 185 -3.99 18.96 7.18
N THR A 186 -3.19 18.66 8.20
CA THR A 186 -2.14 19.56 8.72
C THR A 186 -0.72 19.07 8.46
N GLY A 187 -0.57 17.98 7.70
CA GLY A 187 0.71 17.36 7.39
C GLY A 187 1.69 18.34 6.73
N LEU A 188 2.99 18.03 6.84
CA LEU A 188 4.06 18.93 6.39
C LEU A 188 4.01 19.23 4.89
N PHE A 189 3.46 18.30 4.10
CA PHE A 189 3.39 18.41 2.64
C PHE A 189 1.97 18.71 2.16
N GLY A 190 1.02 18.95 3.07
CA GLY A 190 -0.38 19.25 2.74
C GLY A 190 -1.35 18.12 3.06
N ALA A 191 -2.61 18.33 2.69
CA ALA A 191 -3.76 17.47 2.95
C ALA A 191 -3.79 16.20 2.08
N GLY A 192 -2.95 15.22 2.43
CA GLY A 192 -2.77 13.99 1.65
C GLY A 192 -2.79 12.69 2.48
N LEU A 193 -2.65 11.57 1.77
CA LEU A 193 -2.39 10.26 2.36
C LEU A 193 -0.88 10.06 2.46
N TYR A 194 -0.39 9.79 3.67
CA TYR A 194 1.04 9.70 3.98
C TYR A 194 1.49 8.25 4.09
N PHE A 195 2.62 7.95 3.49
CA PHE A 195 3.25 6.64 3.48
C PHE A 195 4.73 6.79 3.81
N ALA A 196 5.31 5.72 4.35
CA ALA A 196 6.75 5.66 4.62
C ALA A 196 7.33 4.35 4.14
N GLU A 197 8.59 4.39 3.73
CA GLU A 197 9.40 3.19 3.50
C GLU A 197 9.94 2.59 4.80
N SER A 198 9.92 3.37 5.90
CA SER A 198 10.44 2.96 7.21
C SER A 198 9.33 2.45 8.10
N SER A 199 9.49 1.23 8.62
CA SER A 199 8.65 0.67 9.66
C SER A 199 8.56 1.59 10.89
N SER A 200 9.69 2.21 11.26
CA SER A 200 9.78 3.06 12.45
C SER A 200 9.12 4.42 12.31
N LYS A 201 9.03 4.96 11.09
CA LYS A 201 8.25 6.19 10.85
C LYS A 201 6.77 5.90 10.96
N SER A 202 6.28 4.84 10.31
CA SER A 202 4.86 4.48 10.39
C SER A 202 4.45 4.05 11.81
N ASP A 203 5.33 3.41 12.57
CA ASP A 203 5.11 3.08 13.99
C ASP A 203 4.87 4.34 14.88
N GLU A 204 5.21 5.55 14.44
CA GLU A 204 4.89 6.76 15.21
C GLU A 204 3.38 7.06 15.23
N TYR A 205 2.62 6.51 14.27
CA TYR A 205 1.20 6.79 14.06
C TYR A 205 0.27 5.64 14.44
N VAL A 206 0.81 4.53 14.94
CA VAL A 206 -0.01 3.37 15.32
C VAL A 206 -0.52 3.46 16.75
N LYS A 207 -1.64 2.79 17.02
CA LYS A 207 -2.16 2.53 18.36
C LYS A 207 -2.32 1.03 18.57
N PRO A 208 -2.07 0.51 19.78
CA PRO A 208 -2.23 -0.92 20.04
C PRO A 208 -3.71 -1.30 20.08
N ASP A 209 -4.00 -2.58 19.85
CA ASP A 209 -5.26 -3.21 20.25
C ASP A 209 -5.28 -3.55 21.75
N GLY A 210 -6.33 -4.22 22.20
CA GLY A 210 -6.47 -4.67 23.59
C GLY A 210 -5.44 -5.73 24.05
N HIS A 211 -4.58 -6.22 23.16
CA HIS A 211 -3.57 -7.24 23.42
C HIS A 211 -2.14 -6.73 23.20
N ASP A 212 -1.96 -5.41 23.11
CA ASP A 212 -0.69 -4.73 22.85
C ASP A 212 -0.06 -5.10 21.49
N ARG A 213 -0.92 -5.35 20.49
CA ARG A 213 -0.50 -5.54 19.10
C ARG A 213 -0.80 -4.29 18.29
N PHE A 214 0.13 -3.92 17.43
CA PHE A 214 0.05 -2.70 16.63
C PHE A 214 -0.23 -3.07 15.17
N PRO A 215 -1.24 -2.45 14.53
CA PRO A 215 -1.48 -2.63 13.11
C PRO A 215 -0.70 -1.59 12.29
N VAL A 216 -0.06 -2.04 11.22
CA VAL A 216 0.39 -1.18 10.13
C VAL A 216 -0.13 -1.75 8.82
N ILE A 217 -0.60 -0.89 7.93
CA ILE A 217 -1.05 -1.33 6.60
C ILE A 217 0.14 -1.28 5.66
N MET A 218 0.41 -2.37 4.94
CA MET A 218 1.33 -2.37 3.81
C MET A 218 0.52 -2.17 2.54
N CYS A 219 0.72 -1.02 1.90
CA CYS A 219 -0.04 -0.58 0.74
C CYS A 219 0.79 -0.69 -0.53
N ARG A 220 0.14 -0.99 -1.66
CA ARG A 220 0.66 -0.57 -2.96
C ARG A 220 0.41 0.91 -3.12
N VAL A 221 1.43 1.66 -3.51
CA VAL A 221 1.36 3.11 -3.69
C VAL A 221 1.96 3.47 -5.05
N THR A 222 1.13 4.08 -5.89
CA THR A 222 1.51 4.57 -7.23
C THR A 222 2.02 6.00 -7.13
N LEU A 223 3.33 6.20 -7.23
CA LEU A 223 3.95 7.51 -7.09
C LEU A 223 3.96 8.34 -8.38
N GLY A 224 3.93 7.70 -9.55
CA GLY A 224 3.98 8.35 -10.87
C GLY A 224 5.14 9.34 -11.02
N HIS A 225 4.87 10.48 -11.65
CA HIS A 225 5.77 11.65 -11.62
C HIS A 225 5.86 12.25 -10.21
N ILE A 226 7.05 12.23 -9.62
CA ILE A 226 7.27 12.59 -8.21
C ILE A 226 7.76 14.04 -8.08
N ASN A 227 7.05 14.84 -7.28
CA ASN A 227 7.54 16.15 -6.81
C ASN A 227 8.53 15.95 -5.66
N TYR A 228 9.82 16.11 -5.92
CA TYR A 228 10.87 15.90 -4.93
C TYR A 228 11.12 17.16 -4.08
N VAL A 229 10.92 17.05 -2.77
CA VAL A 229 10.94 18.17 -1.83
C VAL A 229 11.98 17.93 -0.72
N PRO A 230 13.25 18.38 -0.92
CA PRO A 230 14.30 18.29 0.08
C PRO A 230 14.36 19.52 1.02
N ASN A 231 13.34 20.39 1.00
CA ASN A 231 13.34 21.65 1.73
C ASN A 231 13.31 21.44 3.26
N LYS A 232 14.03 22.29 4.00
CA LYS A 232 14.07 22.27 5.46
C LYS A 232 12.73 22.67 6.08
N ASP A 233 11.98 23.56 5.45
CA ASP A 233 10.64 23.98 5.83
C ASP A 233 9.67 23.93 4.63
N PRO A 234 9.12 22.74 4.30
CA PRO A 234 8.20 22.59 3.17
C PRO A 234 6.86 23.32 3.38
N THR A 235 6.56 23.74 4.62
CA THR A 235 5.27 24.38 4.94
C THR A 235 5.20 25.83 4.48
N THR A 236 6.36 26.48 4.31
CA THR A 236 6.51 27.84 3.79
C THR A 236 7.10 27.83 2.38
N ASP A 237 8.10 26.96 2.12
CA ASP A 237 8.75 26.83 0.82
C ASP A 237 8.87 25.34 0.41
N PRO A 238 8.09 24.88 -0.58
CA PRO A 238 7.25 25.67 -1.49
C PRO A 238 5.85 26.03 -0.92
N GLY A 239 5.48 25.49 0.25
CA GLY A 239 4.19 25.72 0.88
C GLY A 239 3.17 24.60 0.63
N ARG A 240 2.39 24.25 1.67
CA ARG A 240 1.42 23.12 1.64
C ARG A 240 0.46 23.21 0.45
N ALA A 241 -0.19 24.37 0.27
CA ALA A 241 -1.17 24.58 -0.79
C ALA A 241 -0.55 24.42 -2.19
N LYS A 242 0.71 24.84 -2.37
CA LYS A 242 1.42 24.69 -3.65
C LYS A 242 1.78 23.22 -3.92
N LEU A 243 2.17 22.47 -2.89
CA LEU A 243 2.42 21.03 -3.01
C LEU A 243 1.15 20.28 -3.39
N GLU A 244 0.03 20.53 -2.70
CA GLU A 244 -1.28 19.97 -3.02
C GLU A 244 -1.70 20.31 -4.45
N ALA A 245 -1.65 21.60 -4.81
CA ALA A 245 -2.03 22.08 -6.13
C ALA A 245 -1.17 21.47 -7.26
N SER A 246 0.13 21.24 -7.01
CA SER A 246 1.02 20.61 -8.00
C SER A 246 0.58 19.19 -8.35
N CYS A 247 -0.05 18.46 -7.41
CA CYS A 247 -0.57 17.13 -7.66
C CYS A 247 -2.01 17.15 -8.18
N LEU A 248 -2.88 17.97 -7.59
CA LEU A 248 -4.28 18.09 -8.01
C LEU A 248 -4.42 18.70 -9.41
N GLY A 249 -3.48 19.56 -9.81
CA GLY A 249 -3.38 20.13 -11.15
C GLY A 249 -2.76 19.18 -12.19
N GLY A 250 -2.23 18.02 -11.78
CA GLY A 250 -1.69 17.00 -12.67
C GLY A 250 -0.24 17.22 -13.14
N GLU A 251 0.48 18.21 -12.60
CA GLU A 251 1.92 18.38 -12.87
C GLU A 251 2.71 17.20 -12.29
N TYR A 252 2.36 16.79 -11.07
CA TYR A 252 2.89 15.62 -10.39
C TYR A 252 1.77 14.68 -9.95
N HIS A 253 2.13 13.46 -9.59
CA HIS A 253 1.19 12.46 -9.07
C HIS A 253 1.38 12.24 -7.56
N SER A 254 2.56 12.58 -7.04
CA SER A 254 2.90 12.45 -5.62
C SER A 254 3.94 13.47 -5.20
N VAL A 255 4.10 13.63 -3.88
CA VAL A 255 5.20 14.38 -3.26
C VAL A 255 6.12 13.40 -2.52
N LEU A 256 7.42 13.51 -2.75
CA LEU A 256 8.46 12.88 -1.93
C LEU A 256 9.07 13.94 -1.02
N GLY A 257 8.69 13.91 0.24
CA GLY A 257 9.27 14.70 1.30
C GLY A 257 10.56 14.08 1.82
N ASP A 258 11.72 14.55 1.34
CA ASP A 258 13.01 13.99 1.73
C ASP A 258 13.57 14.65 2.99
N ARG A 259 12.95 14.32 4.13
CA ARG A 259 13.40 14.80 5.44
C ARG A 259 14.67 14.10 5.93
N LYS A 260 15.08 13.00 5.28
CA LYS A 260 16.38 12.38 5.49
C LYS A 260 17.48 13.33 5.04
N LYS A 261 17.38 13.87 3.82
CA LYS A 261 18.29 14.91 3.33
C LYS A 261 18.15 16.24 4.07
N ALA A 262 16.92 16.66 4.37
CA ALA A 262 16.67 17.98 4.94
C ALA A 262 17.05 18.10 6.44
N LYS A 263 16.83 17.03 7.21
CA LYS A 263 16.89 17.03 8.68
C LYS A 263 17.47 15.75 9.30
N GLY A 264 17.93 14.79 8.49
CA GLY A 264 18.42 13.50 9.02
C GLY A 264 17.32 12.62 9.61
N THR A 265 16.07 12.76 9.15
CA THR A 265 14.92 11.97 9.61
C THR A 265 14.43 10.99 8.52
N TYR A 266 13.11 10.82 8.35
CA TYR A 266 12.53 9.82 7.46
C TYR A 266 12.00 10.44 6.17
N ARG A 267 12.08 9.72 5.05
CA ARG A 267 11.35 10.11 3.84
C ARG A 267 9.87 9.79 4.01
N GLU A 268 9.03 10.71 3.57
CA GLU A 268 7.58 10.55 3.55
C GLU A 268 7.08 10.72 2.12
N PHE A 269 6.15 9.88 1.72
CA PHE A 269 5.57 9.85 0.38
C PHE A 269 4.09 10.18 0.49
N VAL A 270 3.64 11.17 -0.27
CA VAL A 270 2.28 11.71 -0.13
C VAL A 270 1.57 11.66 -1.47
N VAL A 271 0.36 11.10 -1.47
CA VAL A 271 -0.56 11.14 -2.62
C VAL A 271 -1.85 11.86 -2.24
N TYR A 272 -2.48 12.49 -3.23
CA TYR A 272 -3.67 13.32 -3.06
C TYR A 272 -4.92 12.73 -3.75
N ASN A 273 -4.81 11.48 -4.20
CA ASN A 273 -5.89 10.70 -4.78
C ASN A 273 -5.85 9.29 -4.18
N HIS A 274 -6.90 8.90 -3.46
CA HIS A 274 -6.97 7.62 -2.77
C HIS A 274 -6.93 6.40 -3.72
N HIS A 275 -7.30 6.56 -5.00
CA HIS A 275 -7.16 5.49 -5.99
C HIS A 275 -5.71 5.22 -6.41
N GLN A 276 -4.72 6.04 -6.01
CA GLN A 276 -3.29 5.72 -6.19
C GLN A 276 -2.78 4.71 -5.16
N VAL A 277 -3.64 4.20 -4.29
CA VAL A 277 -3.26 3.33 -3.18
C VAL A 277 -4.17 2.12 -3.16
N TYR A 278 -3.61 0.95 -2.83
CA TYR A 278 -4.39 -0.22 -2.44
C TYR A 278 -3.86 -0.79 -1.11
N PRO A 279 -4.70 -0.88 -0.05
CA PRO A 279 -4.30 -1.43 1.25
C PRO A 279 -4.21 -2.95 1.16
N HIS A 280 -3.02 -3.49 0.85
CA HIS A 280 -2.90 -4.90 0.48
C HIS A 280 -2.83 -5.84 1.69
N PHE A 281 -2.15 -5.41 2.75
CA PHE A 281 -1.98 -6.21 3.95
C PHE A 281 -2.18 -5.38 5.22
N ILE A 282 -2.78 -5.96 6.25
CA ILE A 282 -2.68 -5.47 7.63
C ILE A 282 -1.65 -6.35 8.35
N VAL A 283 -0.54 -5.76 8.77
CA VAL A 283 0.52 -6.44 9.51
C VAL A 283 0.38 -6.08 10.98
N TRP A 284 0.16 -7.09 11.81
CA TRP A 284 0.11 -6.97 13.26
C TRP A 284 1.46 -7.38 13.84
N TYR A 285 2.02 -6.51 14.68
CA TYR A 285 3.30 -6.72 15.33
C TYR A 285 3.30 -6.26 16.78
N ARG A 286 4.30 -6.71 17.54
CA ARG A 286 4.64 -6.16 18.86
C ARG A 286 5.91 -5.34 18.79
N ARG A 287 6.02 -4.38 19.69
CA ARG A 287 7.26 -3.66 20.00
C ARG A 287 8.06 -4.49 21.02
N LEU A 288 9.36 -4.63 20.81
CA LEU A 288 10.30 -5.30 21.72
C LEU A 288 11.35 -4.32 22.24
#